data_AF-A0A9E1I043-F1
#
_entry.id   AF-A0A9E1I043-F1
#
_cell.length_a   1.000
_cell.length_b   1.000
_cell.length_c   1.000
_cell.angle_alpha   90.00
_cell.angle_beta   90.00
_cell.angle_gamma   90.00
#
_symmetry.space_group_name_H-M   'P 1'
#
loop_
_entity.id
_entity.type
_entity.pdbx_description
1 polymer ?
#
loop_
_entity_poly.entity_id
_entity_poly.type
_entity_poly.pdbx_seq_one_letter_code
_entity_poly.pdbx_strand_id
1 'polypeptide(L)'
;MRKLLIIPSLLLTASLSITAFAKTGDIVGKYYSTDIKTYLNGSEIEAINIGGQTLISAEAMQYYGFHVYWHPEERTLTIDESRIPSNEIPPQVTHSSTSVGVPIGNYYETDIITYLDNETITAYNTGGKTYIHAEAMRDFGYRVKWLATERKLDIKSPVKSGPVKSGYVYDIRLLSGKPQTQEGTGSFSVKYTKDSLLGSGDTDYLDLSMHSSGKDYNFTIAFYQNDGLFYSTALMDRLRQLCYDGFNVETPCDKSEKYDLVNQNIEICINGHKANKVSVTSGAGNGQRDFYVTAEDLPVFEKDSITEIIFTVGNPSGEPHKITD
;
A
#
# COMPACT_ATOMS: atom_id res chain seq x y z
N MET A 1 81.29 -1.74 -46.97
CA MET A 1 81.10 -2.53 -45.74
C MET A 1 80.33 -1.70 -44.72
N ARG A 2 79.29 -2.32 -44.13
CA ARG A 2 78.57 -2.01 -42.87
C ARG A 2 77.94 -0.62 -42.66
N LYS A 3 76.62 -0.56 -42.89
CA LYS A 3 75.69 0.43 -42.32
C LYS A 3 75.51 0.12 -40.82
N LEU A 4 75.70 1.12 -39.96
CA LEU A 4 75.45 1.05 -38.51
C LEU A 4 73.97 1.41 -38.26
N LEU A 5 73.19 0.43 -37.81
CA LEU A 5 71.81 0.62 -37.35
C LEU A 5 71.82 1.08 -35.89
N ILE A 6 71.29 2.28 -35.62
CA ILE A 6 71.01 2.76 -34.26
C ILE A 6 69.53 2.51 -34.00
N ILE A 7 69.24 1.62 -33.04
CA ILE A 7 67.88 1.31 -32.57
C ILE A 7 67.53 2.30 -31.45
N PRO A 8 66.37 2.99 -31.47
CA PRO A 8 65.94 3.78 -30.32
C PRO A 8 65.30 2.85 -29.28
N SER A 9 65.81 2.92 -28.05
CA SER A 9 65.23 2.24 -26.88
C SER A 9 63.95 2.96 -26.45
N LEU A 10 62.80 2.30 -26.62
CA LEU A 10 61.50 2.76 -26.14
C LEU A 10 61.36 2.37 -24.66
N LEU A 11 61.55 3.33 -23.75
CA LEU A 11 61.25 3.15 -22.32
C LEU A 11 59.72 3.07 -22.13
N LEU A 12 59.21 1.88 -21.89
CA LEU A 12 57.81 1.64 -21.53
C LEU A 12 57.64 1.87 -20.02
N THR A 13 57.20 3.06 -19.62
CA THR A 13 56.81 3.33 -18.22
C THR A 13 55.48 2.66 -17.91
N ALA A 14 55.52 1.49 -17.27
CA ALA A 14 54.35 0.86 -16.68
C ALA A 14 53.93 1.63 -15.42
N SER A 15 52.93 2.49 -15.53
CA SER A 15 52.26 3.12 -14.39
C SER A 15 51.41 2.07 -13.66
N LEU A 16 51.99 1.44 -12.64
CA LEU A 16 51.26 0.64 -11.66
C LEU A 16 50.32 1.56 -10.88
N SER A 17 49.04 1.51 -11.21
CA SER A 17 48.00 2.16 -10.41
C SER A 17 47.81 1.31 -9.14
N ILE A 18 48.37 1.77 -8.02
CA ILE A 18 48.11 1.17 -6.71
C ILE A 18 46.69 1.60 -6.31
N THR A 19 45.72 0.71 -6.47
CA THR A 19 44.40 0.89 -5.87
C THR A 19 44.54 0.65 -4.36
N ALA A 20 44.57 1.73 -3.59
CA ALA A 20 44.45 1.64 -2.13
C ALA A 20 42.99 1.30 -1.78
N PHE A 21 42.77 0.16 -1.13
CA PHE A 21 41.46 -0.19 -0.58
C PHE A 21 41.28 0.54 0.76
N ALA A 22 40.14 1.22 0.92
CA ALA A 22 39.76 1.81 2.19
C ALA A 22 39.54 0.70 3.23
N LYS A 23 39.99 0.94 4.47
CA LYS A 23 39.77 0.03 5.59
C LYS A 23 38.52 0.45 6.35
N THR A 24 37.86 -0.52 7.00
CA THR A 24 36.76 -0.25 7.93
C THR A 24 37.15 0.86 8.91
N GLY A 25 36.31 1.89 9.00
CA GLY A 25 36.51 3.07 9.84
C GLY A 25 37.23 4.24 9.15
N ASP A 26 37.74 4.07 7.92
CA ASP A 26 38.27 5.19 7.15
C ASP A 26 37.14 6.16 6.77
N ILE A 27 37.44 7.47 6.78
CA ILE A 27 36.47 8.48 6.31
C ILE A 27 36.35 8.35 4.80
N VAL A 28 35.14 8.07 4.32
CA VAL A 28 34.82 8.02 2.88
C VAL A 28 34.38 9.38 2.40
N GLY A 29 33.60 10.11 3.21
CA GLY A 29 33.12 11.43 2.83
C GLY A 29 32.32 12.12 3.92
N LYS A 30 31.55 13.13 3.51
CA LYS A 30 30.70 13.95 4.39
C LYS A 30 29.22 13.74 4.09
N TYR A 31 28.39 13.90 5.11
CA TYR A 31 26.95 14.01 4.97
C TYR A 31 26.49 15.42 5.35
N TYR A 32 25.35 15.83 4.78
CA TYR A 32 24.91 17.23 4.73
C TYR A 32 23.52 17.39 5.33
N SER A 33 23.26 18.58 5.87
CA SER A 33 21.92 19.01 6.27
C SER A 33 20.98 19.05 5.06
N THR A 34 19.73 18.65 5.28
CA THR A 34 18.68 18.64 4.25
C THR A 34 17.41 19.30 4.78
N ASP A 35 16.69 19.98 3.88
CA ASP A 35 15.32 20.46 4.10
C ASP A 35 14.27 19.47 3.60
N ILE A 36 14.70 18.30 3.11
CA ILE A 36 13.79 17.25 2.67
C ILE A 36 13.11 16.64 3.90
N LYS A 37 11.78 16.69 3.92
CA LYS A 37 10.98 15.99 4.92
C LYS A 37 10.69 14.58 4.44
N THR A 38 11.19 13.58 5.16
CA THR A 38 11.02 12.18 4.79
C THR A 38 9.98 11.53 5.68
N TYR A 39 9.01 10.86 5.08
CA TYR A 39 7.94 10.15 5.79
C TYR A 39 8.04 8.67 5.49
N LEU A 40 8.04 7.84 6.55
CA LEU A 40 7.94 6.40 6.46
C LEU A 40 6.60 5.98 7.08
N ASN A 41 5.77 5.29 6.29
CA ASN A 41 4.45 4.82 6.72
C ASN A 41 3.55 5.94 7.30
N GLY A 42 3.73 7.17 6.82
CA GLY A 42 2.93 8.34 7.20
C GLY A 42 3.45 9.15 8.37
N SER A 43 4.51 8.70 9.05
CA SER A 43 5.18 9.46 10.12
C SER A 43 6.53 9.97 9.64
N GLU A 44 6.92 11.17 10.07
CA GLU A 44 8.20 11.78 9.68
C GLU A 44 9.36 11.03 10.34
N ILE A 45 10.41 10.73 9.58
CA ILE A 45 11.61 10.01 10.04
C ILE A 45 12.88 10.85 9.80
N GLU A 46 13.85 10.77 10.71
CA GLU A 46 15.15 11.45 10.57
C GLU A 46 15.82 11.05 9.25
N ALA A 47 16.21 12.06 8.47
CA ALA A 47 16.88 11.89 7.20
C ALA A 47 18.12 12.79 7.05
N ILE A 48 19.11 12.31 6.32
CA ILE A 48 20.33 13.03 5.96
C ILE A 48 20.57 12.98 4.45
N ASN A 49 21.47 13.83 3.95
CA ASN A 49 21.91 13.77 2.55
C ASN A 49 23.36 13.29 2.43
N ILE A 50 23.60 12.28 1.60
CA ILE A 50 24.96 11.87 1.18
C ILE A 50 24.99 11.86 -0.34
N GLY A 51 25.84 12.71 -0.94
CA GLY A 51 26.03 12.72 -2.39
C GLY A 51 24.75 12.99 -3.20
N GLY A 52 23.77 13.72 -2.65
CA GLY A 52 22.49 13.96 -3.32
C GLY A 52 21.43 12.90 -3.05
N GLN A 53 21.74 11.82 -2.32
CA GLN A 53 20.79 10.78 -1.94
C GLN A 53 20.14 11.10 -0.60
N THR A 54 18.86 10.73 -0.43
CA THR A 54 18.17 10.80 0.86
C THR A 54 18.40 9.51 1.61
N LEU A 55 18.87 9.59 2.86
CA LEU A 55 19.05 8.41 3.69
C LEU A 55 18.25 8.54 4.98
N ILE A 56 17.69 7.43 5.45
CA ILE A 56 16.93 7.35 6.70
C ILE A 56 17.64 6.44 7.70
N SER A 57 17.52 6.72 9.00
CA SER A 57 18.13 5.89 10.04
C SER A 57 17.48 4.51 10.08
N ALA A 58 18.30 3.47 9.91
CA ALA A 58 17.87 2.08 9.99
C ALA A 58 17.33 1.74 11.37
N GLU A 59 18.03 2.15 12.43
CA GLU A 59 17.65 1.89 13.82
C GLU A 59 16.31 2.57 14.16
N ALA A 60 16.08 3.78 13.64
CA ALA A 60 14.81 4.47 13.86
C ALA A 60 13.63 3.75 13.21
N MET A 61 13.81 2.91 12.19
CA MET A 61 12.71 2.19 11.53
C MET A 61 11.92 1.30 12.48
N GLN A 62 12.48 0.90 13.63
CA GLN A 62 11.75 0.14 14.66
C GLN A 62 10.47 0.85 15.13
N TYR A 63 10.44 2.18 15.09
CA TYR A 63 9.28 3.00 15.46
C TYR A 63 8.23 3.14 14.34
N TYR A 64 8.49 2.61 13.15
CA TYR A 64 7.67 2.80 11.94
C TYR A 64 7.13 1.50 11.36
N GLY A 65 7.09 0.45 12.20
CA GLY A 65 6.53 -0.85 11.85
C GLY A 65 7.54 -1.87 11.34
N PHE A 66 8.78 -1.80 11.82
CA PHE A 66 9.84 -2.73 11.46
C PHE A 66 10.42 -3.39 12.71
N HIS A 67 10.91 -4.61 12.56
CA HIS A 67 11.89 -5.19 13.47
C HIS A 67 13.27 -4.80 12.96
N VAL A 68 14.08 -4.22 13.84
CA VAL A 68 15.46 -3.88 13.55
C VAL A 68 16.34 -4.64 14.53
N TYR A 69 17.29 -5.41 14.03
CA TYR A 69 18.18 -6.21 14.86
C TYR A 69 19.62 -6.09 14.39
N TRP A 70 20.53 -5.87 15.35
CA TRP A 70 21.96 -5.81 15.13
C TRP A 70 22.61 -7.12 15.57
N HIS A 71 23.30 -7.79 14.66
CA HIS A 71 24.05 -9.02 14.89
C HIS A 71 25.54 -8.71 14.98
N PRO A 72 26.10 -8.48 16.19
CA PRO A 72 27.47 -8.00 16.34
C PRO A 72 28.54 -8.97 15.82
N GLU A 73 28.32 -10.26 15.99
CA GLU A 73 29.27 -11.31 15.57
C GLU A 73 29.34 -11.43 14.04
N GLU A 74 28.21 -11.25 13.36
CA GLU A 74 28.11 -11.34 11.90
C GLU A 74 28.39 -9.99 11.22
N ARG A 75 28.39 -8.90 12.01
CA ARG A 75 28.44 -7.52 11.53
C ARG A 75 27.31 -7.21 10.55
N THR A 76 26.11 -7.71 10.84
CA THR A 76 24.93 -7.50 10.01
C THR A 76 23.82 -6.77 10.76
N LEU A 77 23.08 -5.94 10.04
CA LEU A 77 21.86 -5.29 10.55
C LEU A 77 20.68 -5.76 9.71
N THR A 78 19.66 -6.34 10.34
CA THR A 78 18.45 -6.84 9.66
C THR A 78 17.26 -5.94 9.96
N ILE A 79 16.52 -5.59 8.91
CA ILE A 79 15.31 -4.76 8.94
C ILE A 79 14.20 -5.56 8.28
N ASP A 80 13.19 -5.95 9.03
CA ASP A 80 12.07 -6.74 8.52
C ASP A 80 10.75 -6.05 8.88
N GLU A 81 9.78 -6.05 7.96
CA GLU A 81 8.44 -5.55 8.31
C GLU A 81 7.86 -6.31 9.51
N SER A 82 7.36 -5.57 10.50
CA SER A 82 6.70 -6.15 11.66
C SER A 82 5.21 -6.33 11.42
N ARG A 83 4.71 -7.55 11.63
CA ARG A 83 3.26 -7.88 11.57
C ARG A 83 2.48 -7.37 12.79
N ILE A 84 3.17 -7.12 13.89
CA ILE A 84 2.61 -6.58 15.14
C ILE A 84 3.55 -5.47 15.57
N PRO A 85 3.43 -4.28 14.98
CA PRO A 85 4.39 -3.23 15.25
C PRO A 85 4.30 -2.86 16.73
N SER A 86 5.43 -2.90 17.43
CA SER A 86 5.56 -2.16 18.69
C SER A 86 5.55 -0.68 18.28
N ASN A 87 4.37 -0.11 18.11
CA ASN A 87 4.20 1.31 17.82
C ASN A 87 4.54 2.11 19.08
N GLU A 88 5.80 2.05 19.49
CA GLU A 88 6.37 3.13 20.27
C GLU A 88 6.22 4.42 19.46
N ILE A 89 5.91 5.52 20.15
CA ILE A 89 5.62 6.80 19.50
C ILE A 89 6.85 7.18 18.66
N PRO A 90 6.71 7.43 17.34
CA PRO A 90 7.81 7.90 16.51
C PRO A 90 8.53 9.08 17.18
N PRO A 91 9.87 9.03 17.30
CA PRO A 91 10.61 10.11 17.92
C PRO A 91 10.35 11.41 17.15
N GLN A 92 10.24 12.52 17.88
CA GLN A 92 10.09 13.83 17.23
C GLN A 92 11.33 14.13 16.40
N VAL A 93 11.15 14.30 15.10
CA VAL A 93 12.23 14.65 14.19
C VAL A 93 12.62 16.11 14.44
N THR A 94 13.85 16.30 14.91
CA THR A 94 14.39 17.65 15.15
C THR A 94 15.06 18.14 13.88
N HIS A 95 14.49 19.17 13.26
CA HIS A 95 15.13 19.82 12.12
C HIS A 95 16.31 20.67 12.60
N SER A 96 17.46 20.44 11.99
CA SER A 96 18.62 21.30 12.20
C SER A 96 18.29 22.73 11.73
N SER A 97 18.66 23.73 12.52
CA SER A 97 18.64 25.14 12.09
C SER A 97 19.79 25.46 11.11
N THR A 98 20.67 24.50 10.85
CA THR A 98 21.75 24.64 9.88
C THR A 98 21.19 24.78 8.47
N SER A 99 21.70 25.76 7.70
CA SER A 99 21.33 25.94 6.30
C SER A 99 21.52 24.67 5.48
N VAL A 100 20.68 24.47 4.47
CA VAL A 100 20.72 23.29 3.58
C VAL A 100 22.08 23.15 2.91
N GLY A 101 22.59 21.92 2.79
CA GLY A 101 23.84 21.62 2.10
C GLY A 101 25.10 21.93 2.90
N VAL A 102 24.99 22.22 4.19
CA VAL A 102 26.14 22.38 5.08
C VAL A 102 26.60 21.00 5.56
N PRO A 103 27.91 20.69 5.51
CA PRO A 103 28.42 19.45 6.07
C PRO A 103 28.15 19.37 7.58
N ILE A 104 27.52 18.29 8.02
CA ILE A 104 27.15 18.08 9.44
C ILE A 104 27.92 16.90 10.07
N GLY A 105 28.61 16.09 9.28
CA GLY A 105 29.50 15.05 9.79
C GLY A 105 30.16 14.23 8.67
N ASN A 106 30.83 13.15 9.07
CA ASN A 106 31.49 12.21 8.17
C ASN A 106 30.73 10.88 8.12
N TYR A 107 30.83 10.18 6.99
CA TYR A 107 30.48 8.76 6.91
C TYR A 107 31.73 7.95 6.59
N TYR A 108 31.69 6.68 6.99
CA TYR A 108 32.86 5.84 7.11
C TYR A 108 32.70 4.56 6.29
N GLU A 109 33.83 4.06 5.83
CA GLU A 109 33.93 2.75 5.22
C GLU A 109 33.51 1.72 6.28
N THR A 110 32.65 0.79 5.89
CA THR A 110 32.09 -0.18 6.82
C THR A 110 32.02 -1.55 6.18
N ASP A 111 32.32 -2.55 6.98
CA ASP A 111 32.09 -3.97 6.72
C ASP A 111 30.72 -4.43 7.26
N ILE A 112 29.87 -3.50 7.71
CA ILE A 112 28.50 -3.79 8.11
C ILE A 112 27.65 -4.03 6.86
N ILE A 113 26.99 -5.19 6.80
CA ILE A 113 26.02 -5.50 5.75
C ILE A 113 24.61 -5.29 6.29
N THR A 114 23.82 -4.46 5.61
CA THR A 114 22.43 -4.18 6.00
C THR A 114 21.47 -4.94 5.09
N TYR A 115 20.51 -5.63 5.69
CA TYR A 115 19.46 -6.36 5.01
C TYR A 115 18.11 -5.69 5.25
N LEU A 116 17.36 -5.45 4.18
CA LEU A 116 15.94 -5.13 4.23
C LEU A 116 15.18 -6.33 3.68
N ASP A 117 14.31 -6.93 4.48
CA ASP A 117 13.50 -8.07 4.11
C ASP A 117 14.31 -9.26 3.55
N ASN A 118 15.41 -9.60 4.23
CA ASN A 118 16.41 -10.62 3.87
C ASN A 118 17.25 -10.35 2.60
N GLU A 119 17.13 -9.19 1.97
CA GLU A 119 17.94 -8.80 0.81
C GLU A 119 18.85 -7.62 1.15
N THR A 120 20.05 -7.55 0.55
CA THR A 120 21.03 -6.49 0.87
C THR A 120 20.58 -5.13 0.34
N ILE A 121 20.49 -4.13 1.22
CA ILE A 121 20.18 -2.75 0.85
C ILE A 121 21.42 -1.85 0.98
N THR A 122 21.54 -0.86 0.09
CA THR A 122 22.60 0.14 0.18
C THR A 122 22.48 0.93 1.49
N ALA A 123 23.53 0.88 2.31
CA ALA A 123 23.59 1.53 3.61
C ALA A 123 24.95 2.18 3.87
N TYR A 124 24.98 3.14 4.80
CA TYR A 124 26.13 3.96 5.15
C TYR A 124 26.26 4.05 6.66
N ASN A 125 27.50 4.07 7.16
CA ASN A 125 27.77 4.24 8.58
C ASN A 125 28.24 5.67 8.89
N THR A 126 27.63 6.36 9.84
CA THR A 126 28.00 7.73 10.24
C THR A 126 28.72 7.78 11.59
N GLY A 127 29.39 6.70 11.99
CA GLY A 127 30.09 6.61 13.28
C GLY A 127 29.21 6.08 14.39
N GLY A 128 28.58 4.91 14.16
CA GLY A 128 27.75 4.22 15.15
C GLY A 128 26.24 4.23 14.87
N LYS A 129 25.82 4.82 13.75
CA LYS A 129 24.47 4.70 13.19
C LYS A 129 24.53 4.22 11.74
N THR A 130 23.55 3.44 11.35
CA THR A 130 23.36 2.93 10.00
C THR A 130 22.24 3.69 9.31
N TYR A 131 22.52 4.21 8.13
CA TYR A 131 21.56 4.94 7.31
C TYR A 131 21.36 4.21 5.99
N ILE A 132 20.12 3.87 5.65
CA ILE A 132 19.80 3.22 4.37
C ILE A 132 19.44 4.26 3.31
N HIS A 133 19.80 3.99 2.06
CA HIS A 133 19.38 4.79 0.93
C HIS A 133 17.88 4.64 0.71
N ALA A 134 17.12 5.69 1.01
CA ALA A 134 15.66 5.64 1.04
C ALA A 134 15.05 5.33 -0.33
N GLU A 135 15.61 5.88 -1.40
CA GLU A 135 15.14 5.64 -2.75
C GLU A 135 15.42 4.22 -3.25
N ALA A 136 16.41 3.51 -2.69
CA ALA A 136 16.67 2.10 -3.00
C ALA A 136 15.58 1.17 -2.48
N MET A 137 14.76 1.60 -1.51
CA MET A 137 13.63 0.80 -1.02
C MET A 137 12.61 0.47 -2.13
N ARG A 138 12.61 1.19 -3.25
CA ARG A 138 11.80 0.84 -4.44
C ARG A 138 12.08 -0.58 -4.92
N ASP A 139 13.33 -1.01 -4.87
CA ASP A 139 13.77 -2.32 -5.35
C ASP A 139 13.22 -3.47 -4.47
N PHE A 140 12.77 -3.15 -3.27
CA PHE A 140 12.17 -4.06 -2.29
C PHE A 140 10.62 -3.99 -2.31
N GLY A 141 10.06 -3.29 -3.30
CA GLY A 141 8.63 -3.11 -3.52
C GLY A 141 8.02 -1.86 -2.89
N TYR A 142 8.78 -1.10 -2.08
CA TYR A 142 8.23 0.07 -1.39
C TYR A 142 7.84 1.15 -2.40
N ARG A 143 6.71 1.80 -2.15
CA ARG A 143 6.35 3.00 -2.89
C ARG A 143 7.18 4.15 -2.34
N VAL A 144 8.10 4.67 -3.15
CA VAL A 144 8.88 5.87 -2.81
C VAL A 144 8.51 7.01 -3.76
N LYS A 145 7.78 8.01 -3.24
CA LYS A 145 7.28 9.16 -3.99
C LYS A 145 8.04 10.43 -3.60
N TRP A 146 8.71 11.03 -4.57
CA TRP A 146 9.29 12.36 -4.43
C TRP A 146 8.25 13.43 -4.79
N LEU A 147 8.00 14.34 -3.86
CA LEU A 147 7.09 15.48 -3.98
C LEU A 147 7.91 16.77 -4.01
N ALA A 148 8.36 17.15 -5.21
CA ALA A 148 9.34 18.22 -5.42
C ALA A 148 8.89 19.58 -4.86
N THR A 149 7.61 19.93 -5.00
CA THR A 149 7.04 21.20 -4.53
C THR A 149 7.00 21.31 -3.02
N GLU A 150 6.82 20.19 -2.32
CA GLU A 150 6.77 20.11 -0.86
C GLU A 150 8.14 19.80 -0.24
N ARG A 151 9.15 19.50 -1.09
CA ARG A 151 10.43 18.93 -0.69
C ARG A 151 10.25 17.74 0.25
N LYS A 152 9.35 16.82 -0.15
CA LYS A 152 8.95 15.68 0.65
C LYS A 152 9.27 14.36 -0.06
N LEU A 153 9.86 13.42 0.68
CA LEU A 153 10.00 12.03 0.25
C LEU A 153 9.02 11.17 1.06
N ASP A 154 8.03 10.59 0.39
CA ASP A 154 7.01 9.74 1.00
C ASP A 154 7.28 8.27 0.68
N ILE A 155 7.53 7.47 1.71
CA ILE A 155 7.87 6.04 1.62
C ILE A 155 6.75 5.25 2.28
N LYS A 156 6.20 4.28 1.54
CA LYS A 156 5.16 3.38 2.01
C LYS A 156 5.55 1.93 1.77
N SER A 157 5.41 1.13 2.83
CA SER A 157 5.59 -0.32 2.83
C SER A 157 4.79 -1.04 1.73
N PRO A 158 5.40 -1.95 0.93
CA PRO A 158 4.75 -2.73 -0.16
C PRO A 158 3.71 -3.69 0.38
N VAL A 159 2.56 -3.93 -0.26
CA VAL A 159 1.62 -5.01 0.17
C VAL A 159 2.24 -6.42 0.11
N LYS A 160 2.97 -6.83 1.16
CA LYS A 160 3.42 -8.21 1.41
C LYS A 160 2.32 -8.98 2.11
N SER A 161 1.96 -10.14 1.56
CA SER A 161 0.93 -11.05 2.03
C SER A 161 1.07 -11.36 3.54
N GLY A 162 0.19 -10.77 4.35
CA GLY A 162 0.11 -10.85 5.81
C GLY A 162 -0.74 -9.69 6.34
N PRO A 163 -1.41 -9.81 7.51
CA PRO A 163 -2.34 -8.79 7.94
C PRO A 163 -1.59 -7.51 8.35
N VAL A 164 -2.18 -6.39 7.94
CA VAL A 164 -1.91 -4.99 8.32
C VAL A 164 -0.89 -4.26 7.45
N LYS A 165 -1.42 -3.53 6.46
CA LYS A 165 -0.86 -2.24 6.01
C LYS A 165 -1.83 -1.13 6.30
N SER A 166 -1.34 -0.18 7.10
CA SER A 166 -2.01 1.09 7.34
C SER A 166 -2.22 1.81 6.01
N GLY A 167 -3.47 1.87 5.54
CA GLY A 167 -3.89 2.63 4.35
C GLY A 167 -4.59 1.82 3.24
N TYR A 168 -4.29 0.52 3.09
CA TYR A 168 -4.84 -0.33 2.01
C TYR A 168 -5.80 -1.41 2.51
N VAL A 169 -5.75 -1.75 3.81
CA VAL A 169 -6.79 -2.55 4.46
C VAL A 169 -7.72 -1.61 5.20
N TYR A 170 -8.98 -1.55 4.78
CA TYR A 170 -9.94 -0.64 5.37
C TYR A 170 -11.37 -1.01 5.05
N ASP A 171 -12.28 -0.52 5.89
CA ASP A 171 -13.71 -0.58 5.66
C ASP A 171 -14.27 0.82 5.35
N ILE A 172 -15.25 0.85 4.45
CA ILE A 172 -16.11 1.99 4.16
C ILE A 172 -17.55 1.53 4.30
N ARG A 173 -18.29 2.11 5.26
CA ARG A 173 -19.74 1.93 5.34
C ARG A 173 -20.39 2.77 4.24
N LEU A 174 -21.19 2.11 3.40
CA LEU A 174 -21.82 2.72 2.23
C LEU A 174 -23.33 2.86 2.41
N LEU A 175 -23.98 2.01 3.21
CA LEU A 175 -25.40 2.13 3.54
C LEU A 175 -25.66 1.72 4.99
N SER A 176 -26.72 2.31 5.54
CA SER A 176 -27.36 1.87 6.77
C SER A 176 -28.85 1.68 6.48
N GLY A 177 -29.31 0.44 6.50
CA GLY A 177 -30.70 0.12 6.23
C GLY A 177 -31.64 0.77 7.26
N LYS A 178 -32.84 1.15 6.82
CA LYS A 178 -33.94 1.63 7.67
C LYS A 178 -35.18 0.73 7.53
N PRO A 179 -35.93 0.44 8.61
CA PRO A 179 -37.08 -0.46 8.55
C PRO A 179 -38.08 -0.06 7.46
N GLN A 180 -38.39 -1.00 6.56
CA GLN A 180 -39.33 -0.79 5.45
C GLN A 180 -40.59 -1.65 5.59
N THR A 181 -41.72 -1.10 5.13
CA THR A 181 -43.04 -1.76 5.15
C THR A 181 -43.57 -2.12 3.76
N GLN A 182 -42.90 -1.67 2.70
CA GLN A 182 -43.25 -1.94 1.30
C GLN A 182 -42.17 -2.84 0.67
N GLU A 183 -42.54 -3.64 -0.31
CA GLU A 183 -41.60 -4.50 -1.05
C GLU A 183 -40.63 -3.65 -1.91
N GLY A 184 -39.39 -4.11 -2.03
CA GLY A 184 -38.37 -3.44 -2.83
C GLY A 184 -38.58 -3.62 -4.35
N THR A 185 -37.91 -2.78 -5.11
CA THR A 185 -37.93 -2.77 -6.58
C THR A 185 -37.04 -3.85 -7.21
N GLY A 186 -36.14 -4.45 -6.44
CA GLY A 186 -35.22 -5.49 -6.89
C GLY A 186 -33.91 -4.97 -7.47
N SER A 187 -33.55 -3.73 -7.18
CA SER A 187 -32.35 -3.05 -7.70
C SER A 187 -31.96 -1.87 -6.81
N PHE A 188 -30.67 -1.52 -6.80
CA PHE A 188 -30.18 -0.32 -6.13
C PHE A 188 -28.94 0.24 -6.83
N SER A 189 -28.63 1.51 -6.59
CA SER A 189 -27.33 2.10 -6.91
C SER A 189 -26.88 2.99 -5.78
N VAL A 190 -25.59 2.89 -5.45
CA VAL A 190 -24.90 3.75 -4.50
C VAL A 190 -23.75 4.44 -5.22
N LYS A 191 -23.66 5.75 -5.01
CA LYS A 191 -22.51 6.56 -5.39
C LYS A 191 -21.94 7.25 -4.16
N TYR A 192 -20.78 6.79 -3.72
CA TYR A 192 -19.99 7.43 -2.68
C TYR A 192 -19.00 8.42 -3.32
N THR A 193 -18.86 9.57 -2.68
CA THR A 193 -17.80 10.56 -2.91
C THR A 193 -17.32 11.05 -1.54
N LYS A 194 -16.19 11.76 -1.49
CA LYS A 194 -15.71 12.35 -0.22
C LYS A 194 -16.71 13.30 0.44
N ASP A 195 -17.57 13.95 -0.35
CA ASP A 195 -18.48 15.00 0.12
C ASP A 195 -19.94 14.53 0.27
N SER A 196 -20.28 13.39 -0.36
CA SER A 196 -21.66 12.93 -0.43
C SER A 196 -21.78 11.44 -0.68
N LEU A 197 -22.88 10.87 -0.18
CA LEU A 197 -23.32 9.53 -0.47
C LEU A 197 -24.72 9.62 -1.09
N LEU A 198 -24.87 9.14 -2.31
CA LEU A 198 -26.12 9.17 -3.06
C LEU A 198 -26.63 7.75 -3.28
N GLY A 199 -27.94 7.57 -3.17
CA GLY A 199 -28.63 6.29 -3.30
C GLY A 199 -29.85 6.35 -4.20
N SER A 200 -30.22 5.23 -4.79
CA SER A 200 -31.47 5.04 -5.53
C SER A 200 -31.92 3.59 -5.48
N GLY A 201 -33.23 3.35 -5.64
CA GLY A 201 -33.82 2.01 -5.51
C GLY A 201 -33.82 1.52 -4.07
N ASP A 202 -33.41 0.28 -3.84
CA ASP A 202 -33.60 -0.43 -2.58
C ASP A 202 -32.53 -0.12 -1.50
N THR A 203 -31.92 1.06 -1.53
CA THR A 203 -30.82 1.42 -0.63
C THR A 203 -31.21 1.45 0.85
N ASP A 204 -32.48 1.66 1.18
CA ASP A 204 -32.96 1.63 2.56
C ASP A 204 -33.19 0.21 3.11
N TYR A 205 -33.15 -0.83 2.26
CA TYR A 205 -33.52 -2.20 2.64
C TYR A 205 -32.35 -3.03 3.19
N LEU A 206 -31.13 -2.53 3.12
CA LEU A 206 -29.92 -3.31 3.34
C LEU A 206 -28.81 -2.47 3.98
N ASP A 207 -27.95 -3.15 4.72
CA ASP A 207 -26.64 -2.62 5.08
C ASP A 207 -25.65 -2.95 3.97
N LEU A 208 -24.83 -1.96 3.60
CA LEU A 208 -23.77 -2.12 2.61
C LEU A 208 -22.46 -1.60 3.18
N SER A 209 -21.43 -2.41 3.09
CA SER A 209 -20.06 -2.01 3.40
C SER A 209 -19.10 -2.54 2.35
N MET A 210 -18.02 -1.82 2.13
CA MET A 210 -16.90 -2.26 1.30
C MET A 210 -15.67 -2.44 2.19
N HIS A 211 -15.11 -3.63 2.16
CA HIS A 211 -13.82 -3.96 2.73
C HIS A 211 -12.78 -4.03 1.61
N SER A 212 -11.64 -3.36 1.77
CA SER A 212 -10.44 -3.66 0.99
C SER A 212 -9.52 -4.56 1.78
N SER A 213 -9.10 -5.67 1.18
CA SER A 213 -8.10 -6.58 1.77
C SER A 213 -6.66 -6.14 1.48
N GLY A 214 -6.47 -5.03 0.77
CA GLY A 214 -5.21 -4.64 0.16
C GLY A 214 -4.85 -5.42 -1.12
N LYS A 215 -5.70 -6.35 -1.55
CA LYS A 215 -5.56 -7.11 -2.80
C LYS A 215 -6.79 -7.00 -3.68
N ASP A 216 -7.97 -7.08 -3.07
CA ASP A 216 -9.27 -7.05 -3.72
C ASP A 216 -10.24 -6.21 -2.88
N TYR A 217 -11.45 -6.03 -3.41
CA TYR A 217 -12.55 -5.36 -2.75
C TYR A 217 -13.69 -6.33 -2.53
N ASN A 218 -14.14 -6.47 -1.30
CA ASN A 218 -15.30 -7.25 -0.92
C ASN A 218 -16.41 -6.32 -0.45
N PHE A 219 -17.59 -6.43 -1.05
CA PHE A 219 -18.78 -5.71 -0.65
C PHE A 219 -19.72 -6.67 0.07
N THR A 220 -20.04 -6.35 1.32
CA THR A 220 -21.02 -7.10 2.12
C THR A 220 -22.36 -6.40 2.04
N ILE A 221 -23.36 -7.11 1.51
CA ILE A 221 -24.77 -6.72 1.48
C ILE A 221 -25.48 -7.56 2.53
N ALA A 222 -25.98 -6.94 3.60
CA ALA A 222 -26.67 -7.63 4.69
C ALA A 222 -28.15 -7.25 4.75
N PHE A 223 -29.02 -8.27 4.71
CA PHE A 223 -30.46 -8.14 4.92
C PHE A 223 -30.85 -8.69 6.29
N TYR A 224 -31.47 -7.87 7.14
CA TYR A 224 -31.94 -8.26 8.46
C TYR A 224 -33.37 -8.83 8.39
N GLN A 225 -33.65 -9.98 9.00
CA GLN A 225 -34.99 -10.61 8.94
C GLN A 225 -35.69 -10.72 10.31
N ASN A 226 -35.11 -10.15 11.37
CA ASN A 226 -35.52 -10.48 12.74
C ASN A 226 -36.90 -9.94 13.17
N ASP A 227 -37.49 -8.95 12.48
CA ASP A 227 -38.77 -8.35 12.89
C ASP A 227 -39.78 -8.09 11.75
N GLY A 228 -39.66 -8.77 10.60
CA GLY A 228 -40.63 -8.58 9.51
C GLY A 228 -40.48 -7.25 8.74
N LEU A 229 -39.48 -6.46 9.08
CA LEU A 229 -39.10 -5.22 8.43
C LEU A 229 -37.75 -5.49 7.75
N PHE A 230 -37.55 -4.94 6.55
CA PHE A 230 -36.43 -5.22 5.61
C PHE A 230 -36.59 -6.42 4.67
N TYR A 231 -37.57 -6.36 3.76
CA TYR A 231 -37.61 -7.29 2.62
C TYR A 231 -37.51 -6.53 1.30
N SER A 232 -36.41 -6.76 0.57
CA SER A 232 -36.43 -6.67 -0.88
C SER A 232 -36.26 -8.09 -1.44
N THR A 233 -37.37 -8.82 -1.52
CA THR A 233 -37.42 -10.20 -2.02
C THR A 233 -36.88 -10.27 -3.44
N ALA A 234 -37.27 -9.31 -4.28
CA ALA A 234 -36.81 -9.23 -5.67
C ALA A 234 -35.29 -9.02 -5.76
N LEU A 235 -34.69 -8.22 -4.86
CA LEU A 235 -33.25 -7.99 -4.85
C LEU A 235 -32.49 -9.21 -4.33
N MET A 236 -32.98 -9.84 -3.25
CA MET A 236 -32.41 -11.07 -2.72
C MET A 236 -32.42 -12.20 -3.75
N ASP A 237 -33.53 -12.37 -4.48
CA ASP A 237 -33.64 -13.39 -5.52
C ASP A 237 -32.73 -13.09 -6.71
N ARG A 238 -32.62 -11.81 -7.12
CA ARG A 238 -31.64 -11.39 -8.13
C ARG A 238 -30.21 -11.75 -7.71
N LEU A 239 -29.79 -11.37 -6.50
CA LEU A 239 -28.45 -11.66 -6.00
C LEU A 239 -28.19 -13.17 -5.90
N ARG A 240 -29.20 -13.96 -5.48
CA ARG A 240 -29.08 -15.42 -5.40
C ARG A 240 -28.81 -16.07 -6.76
N GLN A 241 -29.39 -15.56 -7.85
CA GLN A 241 -29.14 -16.08 -9.21
C GLN A 241 -27.70 -15.84 -9.68
N LEU A 242 -27.04 -14.82 -9.12
CA LEU A 242 -25.67 -14.45 -9.43
C LEU A 242 -24.63 -15.27 -8.64
N CYS A 243 -25.03 -15.92 -7.54
CA CYS A 243 -24.12 -16.68 -6.71
C CYS A 243 -23.49 -17.85 -7.48
N TYR A 244 -22.18 -18.03 -7.33
CA TYR A 244 -21.48 -19.22 -7.82
C TYR A 244 -21.35 -20.31 -6.74
N ASP A 245 -21.44 -19.93 -5.47
CA ASP A 245 -21.35 -20.80 -4.28
C ASP A 245 -22.03 -20.10 -3.07
N GLY A 246 -22.21 -20.85 -1.98
CA GLY A 246 -22.72 -20.35 -0.71
C GLY A 246 -24.10 -20.87 -0.35
N PHE A 247 -24.75 -20.18 0.59
CA PHE A 247 -26.04 -20.59 1.12
C PHE A 247 -27.14 -20.63 0.04
N ASN A 248 -27.86 -21.76 -0.05
CA ASN A 248 -28.92 -22.04 -1.04
C ASN A 248 -28.47 -22.02 -2.52
N VAL A 249 -27.19 -22.23 -2.81
CA VAL A 249 -26.72 -22.52 -4.17
C VAL A 249 -26.77 -24.03 -4.39
N GLU A 250 -27.65 -24.50 -5.29
CA GLU A 250 -27.87 -25.94 -5.52
C GLU A 250 -26.68 -26.62 -6.21
N THR A 251 -26.03 -25.92 -7.14
CA THR A 251 -24.90 -26.46 -7.91
C THR A 251 -23.79 -25.41 -7.95
N PRO A 252 -22.83 -25.48 -7.00
CA PRO A 252 -21.67 -24.63 -7.04
C PRO A 252 -20.86 -24.83 -8.33
N CYS A 253 -20.24 -23.76 -8.82
CA CYS A 253 -19.44 -23.76 -10.05
C CYS A 253 -18.17 -22.93 -9.86
N ASP A 254 -17.26 -22.92 -10.83
CA ASP A 254 -16.13 -21.99 -10.77
C ASP A 254 -16.67 -20.56 -10.92
N LYS A 255 -16.20 -19.65 -10.05
CA LYS A 255 -16.65 -18.25 -10.07
C LYS A 255 -16.46 -17.56 -11.43
N SER A 256 -15.46 -17.96 -12.21
CA SER A 256 -15.22 -17.38 -13.53
C SER A 256 -16.32 -17.69 -14.54
N GLU A 257 -17.09 -18.76 -14.33
CA GLU A 257 -18.26 -19.10 -15.15
C GLU A 257 -19.41 -18.10 -14.95
N LYS A 258 -19.41 -17.34 -13.85
CA LYS A 258 -20.45 -16.35 -13.52
C LYS A 258 -20.08 -14.93 -13.90
N TYR A 259 -18.81 -14.61 -14.21
CA TYR A 259 -18.35 -13.23 -14.41
C TYR A 259 -19.21 -12.44 -15.41
N ASP A 260 -19.51 -13.01 -16.59
CA ASP A 260 -20.33 -12.31 -17.59
C ASP A 260 -21.75 -12.02 -17.10
N LEU A 261 -22.40 -13.00 -16.46
CA LEU A 261 -23.75 -12.82 -15.90
C LEU A 261 -23.76 -11.81 -14.77
N VAL A 262 -22.75 -11.84 -13.89
CA VAL A 262 -22.59 -10.90 -12.79
C VAL A 262 -22.37 -9.50 -13.34
N ASN A 263 -21.44 -9.28 -14.28
CA ASN A 263 -21.16 -7.96 -14.85
C ASN A 263 -22.32 -7.38 -15.69
N GLN A 264 -23.25 -8.22 -16.15
CA GLN A 264 -24.50 -7.75 -16.77
C GLN A 264 -25.52 -7.21 -15.75
N ASN A 265 -25.38 -7.59 -14.47
CA ASN A 265 -26.32 -7.24 -13.40
C ASN A 265 -25.71 -6.36 -12.31
N ILE A 266 -24.38 -6.33 -12.20
CA ILE A 266 -23.62 -5.62 -11.18
C ILE A 266 -22.59 -4.75 -11.86
N GLU A 267 -22.56 -3.47 -11.48
CA GLU A 267 -21.48 -2.57 -11.83
C GLU A 267 -20.77 -2.10 -10.57
N ILE A 268 -19.44 -2.29 -10.55
CA ILE A 268 -18.56 -1.75 -9.52
C ILE A 268 -17.51 -0.89 -10.21
N CYS A 269 -17.45 0.38 -9.83
CA CYS A 269 -16.41 1.30 -10.26
C CYS A 269 -15.75 1.96 -9.05
N ILE A 270 -14.42 1.99 -9.00
CA ILE A 270 -13.65 2.72 -7.98
C ILE A 270 -12.72 3.69 -8.70
N ASN A 271 -12.83 4.99 -8.40
CA ASN A 271 -12.06 6.06 -9.05
C ASN A 271 -12.10 5.98 -10.59
N GLY A 272 -13.25 5.62 -11.16
CA GLY A 272 -13.44 5.47 -12.62
C GLY A 272 -12.94 4.14 -13.21
N HIS A 273 -12.31 3.26 -12.44
CA HIS A 273 -11.94 1.92 -12.89
C HIS A 273 -13.09 0.95 -12.67
N LYS A 274 -13.59 0.34 -13.75
CA LYS A 274 -14.67 -0.65 -13.74
C LYS A 274 -14.12 -2.06 -13.54
N ALA A 275 -14.74 -2.83 -12.64
CA ALA A 275 -14.43 -4.23 -12.40
C ALA A 275 -15.03 -5.12 -13.51
N ASN A 276 -14.29 -6.16 -13.91
CA ASN A 276 -14.74 -7.17 -14.88
C ASN A 276 -14.59 -8.60 -14.35
N LYS A 277 -13.93 -8.81 -13.20
CA LYS A 277 -13.90 -10.08 -12.49
C LYS A 277 -14.65 -9.95 -11.18
N VAL A 278 -15.97 -9.97 -11.29
CA VAL A 278 -16.89 -9.82 -10.16
C VAL A 278 -17.54 -11.16 -9.85
N SER A 279 -17.42 -11.61 -8.61
CA SER A 279 -18.06 -12.84 -8.12
C SER A 279 -19.00 -12.54 -6.97
N VAL A 280 -20.03 -13.38 -6.80
CA VAL A 280 -21.02 -13.26 -5.73
C VAL A 280 -21.10 -14.59 -4.98
N THR A 281 -21.08 -14.54 -3.65
CA THR A 281 -21.45 -15.67 -2.78
C THR A 281 -22.52 -15.24 -1.78
N SER A 282 -23.17 -16.21 -1.16
CA SER A 282 -24.19 -15.97 -0.13
C SER A 282 -23.84 -16.64 1.20
N GLY A 283 -24.24 -16.00 2.29
CA GLY A 283 -24.17 -16.52 3.65
C GLY A 283 -25.50 -16.38 4.38
N ALA A 284 -25.68 -17.19 5.41
CA ALA A 284 -26.81 -17.05 6.33
C ALA A 284 -26.37 -17.36 7.76
N GLY A 285 -26.74 -16.50 8.70
CA GLY A 285 -26.43 -16.64 10.12
C GLY A 285 -27.10 -15.56 10.96
N ASN A 286 -27.42 -15.84 12.22
CA ASN A 286 -27.99 -14.86 13.18
C ASN A 286 -29.24 -14.10 12.67
N GLY A 287 -30.06 -14.75 11.82
CA GLY A 287 -31.25 -14.13 11.22
C GLY A 287 -30.97 -13.17 10.06
N GLN A 288 -29.73 -13.10 9.59
CA GLN A 288 -29.32 -12.31 8.43
C GLN A 288 -29.25 -13.18 7.16
N ARG A 289 -29.39 -12.53 6.02
CA ARG A 289 -29.04 -13.05 4.70
C ARG A 289 -28.01 -12.11 4.10
N ASP A 290 -26.81 -12.63 3.92
CA ASP A 290 -25.69 -11.84 3.47
C ASP A 290 -25.28 -12.26 2.07
N PHE A 291 -24.88 -11.29 1.27
CA PHE A 291 -24.24 -11.51 -0.01
C PHE A 291 -22.88 -10.82 -0.01
N TYR A 292 -21.89 -11.53 -0.52
CA TYR A 292 -20.52 -11.05 -0.61
C TYR A 292 -20.17 -10.91 -2.08
N VAL A 293 -19.96 -9.67 -2.52
CA VAL A 293 -19.59 -9.36 -3.91
C VAL A 293 -18.12 -8.98 -3.95
N THR A 294 -17.30 -9.76 -4.66
CA THR A 294 -15.85 -9.55 -4.71
C THR A 294 -15.44 -9.03 -6.09
N ALA A 295 -14.73 -7.91 -6.13
CA ALA A 295 -14.09 -7.36 -7.33
C ALA A 295 -12.58 -7.61 -7.29
N GLU A 296 -12.07 -8.41 -8.24
CA GLU A 296 -10.73 -8.99 -8.19
C GLU A 296 -9.72 -8.34 -9.13
N ASP A 297 -10.18 -7.53 -10.09
CA ASP A 297 -9.37 -6.96 -11.16
C ASP A 297 -9.25 -5.43 -11.11
N LEU A 298 -9.69 -4.82 -10.02
CA LEU A 298 -9.53 -3.38 -9.79
C LEU A 298 -8.12 -3.05 -9.30
N PRO A 299 -7.55 -1.89 -9.68
CA PRO A 299 -6.39 -1.34 -9.01
C PRO A 299 -6.68 -1.14 -7.52
N VAL A 300 -5.70 -1.46 -6.67
CA VAL A 300 -5.81 -1.23 -5.23
C VAL A 300 -5.44 0.22 -4.92
N PHE A 301 -6.34 0.91 -4.24
CA PHE A 301 -6.22 2.30 -3.80
C PHE A 301 -6.01 2.38 -2.28
N GLU A 302 -5.29 3.41 -1.85
CA GLU A 302 -5.28 3.81 -0.44
C GLU A 302 -6.65 4.42 -0.08
N LYS A 303 -7.11 4.23 1.17
CA LYS A 303 -8.40 4.77 1.65
C LYS A 303 -8.57 6.26 1.32
N ASP A 304 -7.56 7.08 1.62
CA ASP A 304 -7.62 8.53 1.42
C ASP A 304 -7.55 8.94 -0.06
N SER A 305 -7.13 8.02 -0.95
CA SER A 305 -7.12 8.23 -2.40
C SER A 305 -8.43 7.85 -3.08
N ILE A 306 -9.36 7.22 -2.36
CA ILE A 306 -10.72 6.98 -2.86
C ILE A 306 -11.45 8.31 -2.96
N THR A 307 -11.80 8.68 -4.18
CA THR A 307 -12.59 9.88 -4.49
C THR A 307 -14.01 9.52 -4.88
N GLU A 308 -14.22 8.34 -5.47
CA GLU A 308 -15.52 7.87 -5.90
C GLU A 308 -15.61 6.33 -5.81
N ILE A 309 -16.75 5.84 -5.34
CA ILE A 309 -17.16 4.43 -5.47
C ILE A 309 -18.57 4.42 -6.05
N ILE A 310 -18.79 3.64 -7.09
CA ILE A 310 -20.12 3.33 -7.65
C ILE A 310 -20.35 1.84 -7.47
N PHE A 311 -21.47 1.47 -6.86
CA PHE A 311 -21.93 0.10 -6.79
C PHE A 311 -23.42 0.04 -7.14
N THR A 312 -23.73 -0.60 -8.27
CA THR A 312 -25.09 -0.77 -8.78
C THR A 312 -25.42 -2.26 -8.90
N VAL A 313 -26.65 -2.63 -8.52
CA VAL A 313 -27.26 -3.93 -8.78
C VAL A 313 -28.57 -3.72 -9.54
N GLY A 314 -28.68 -4.29 -10.73
CA GLY A 314 -29.82 -4.10 -11.64
C GLY A 314 -29.87 -2.68 -12.22
N ASN A 315 -31.08 -2.23 -12.53
CA ASN A 315 -31.34 -0.90 -13.10
C ASN A 315 -32.33 -0.15 -12.18
N PRO A 316 -31.85 0.49 -11.09
CA PRO A 316 -32.73 1.18 -10.16
C PRO A 316 -33.48 2.31 -10.85
N SER A 317 -34.79 2.37 -10.59
CA SER A 317 -35.64 3.48 -10.99
C SER A 317 -35.61 4.59 -9.95
N GLY A 318 -35.71 5.84 -10.39
CA GLY A 318 -35.78 7.01 -9.52
C GLY A 318 -34.50 7.85 -9.54
N GLU A 319 -34.63 9.14 -9.23
CA GLU A 319 -33.51 10.05 -9.14
C GLU A 319 -32.65 9.74 -7.91
N PRO A 320 -31.30 9.73 -8.04
CA PRO A 320 -30.42 9.60 -6.89
C PRO A 320 -30.70 10.66 -5.83
N HIS A 321 -30.87 10.25 -4.59
CA HIS A 321 -31.07 11.13 -3.45
C HIS A 321 -29.92 11.00 -2.46
N LYS A 322 -29.69 12.05 -1.66
CA LYS A 322 -28.66 12.00 -0.63
C LYS A 322 -29.07 11.03 0.48
N ILE A 323 -28.22 10.06 0.76
CA ILE A 323 -28.37 9.18 1.91
C ILE A 323 -27.86 9.97 3.12
N THR A 324 -28.77 10.28 4.03
CA THR A 324 -28.44 10.89 5.31
C THR A 324 -28.41 9.81 6.39
N ASP A 325 -27.32 9.79 7.15
CA ASP A 325 -27.21 9.05 8.42
C ASP A 325 -28.35 9.40 9.37
#